data_AF-A0A959YC46-F1
#
_entry.id   AF-A0A959YC46-F1
#
_cell.length_a   1.000
_cell.length_b   1.000
_cell.length_c   1.000
_cell.angle_alpha   90.00
_cell.angle_beta   90.00
_cell.angle_gamma   90.00
#
_symmetry.space_group_name_H-M   'P 1'
#
loop_
_entity.id
_entity.type
_entity.pdbx_description
1 polymer ?
#
loop_
_entity_poly.entity_id
_entity_poly.type
_entity_poly.pdbx_seq_one_letter_code
_entity_poly.pdbx_strand_id
1 'polypeptide(L)'
;MSELTGNLVVNGTFDTNVDGWGGWPTNATATHNTNYLDNGCLRANLPNNSVYDTYSLRSPDDFPIQNGSWYRMRFSLHSNDHGFVLAGLKGLSQFMGPEEVYERMIPFSDERREIEFYFQSGLSDQAVVQFVNNWTEPLYYLDNVEVHRVTVEDLDPNE
;
A
#
# COMPACT_ATOMS: atom_id res chain seq x y z
N MET A 1 0.82 22.94 3.00
CA MET A 1 1.08 21.53 3.42
C MET A 1 2.58 21.23 3.47
N SER A 2 3.04 20.59 4.54
CA SER A 2 4.44 20.17 4.73
C SER A 2 4.55 18.74 5.28
N GLU A 3 5.63 18.04 4.92
CA GLU A 3 5.99 16.74 5.51
C GLU A 3 6.59 16.92 6.91
N LEU A 4 6.11 16.11 7.86
CA LEU A 4 6.52 16.10 9.27
C LEU A 4 7.45 14.93 9.60
N THR A 5 7.61 13.99 8.67
CA THR A 5 8.49 12.81 8.80
C THR A 5 9.15 12.53 7.45
N GLY A 6 10.25 11.78 7.46
CA GLY A 6 10.67 11.04 6.26
C GLY A 6 9.66 9.94 5.90
N ASN A 7 9.97 9.18 4.84
CA ASN A 7 9.16 8.03 4.47
C ASN A 7 9.19 7.00 5.61
N LEU A 8 8.01 6.62 6.10
CA LEU A 8 7.82 5.63 7.15
C LEU A 8 7.91 4.19 6.61
N VAL A 9 7.82 4.01 5.29
CA VAL A 9 7.88 2.71 4.62
C VAL A 9 9.33 2.40 4.25
N VAL A 10 9.80 1.24 4.70
CA VAL A 10 11.12 0.72 4.33
C VAL A 10 11.01 -0.03 2.99
N ASN A 11 12.03 0.15 2.15
CA ASN A 11 12.17 -0.54 0.87
C ASN A 11 10.95 -0.36 -0.06
N GLY A 12 10.37 0.85 -0.09
CA GLY A 12 9.21 1.16 -0.94
C GLY A 12 9.57 1.48 -2.40
N THR A 13 10.85 1.74 -2.70
CA THR A 13 11.36 2.03 -4.06
C THR A 13 11.75 0.78 -4.84
N PHE A 14 11.90 -0.36 -4.15
CA PHE A 14 12.24 -1.65 -4.74
C PHE A 14 13.42 -1.63 -5.73
N ASP A 15 14.40 -0.74 -5.56
CA ASP A 15 15.47 -0.53 -6.54
C ASP A 15 16.31 -1.81 -6.79
N THR A 16 16.41 -2.71 -5.80
CA THR A 16 17.28 -3.88 -5.86
C THR A 16 16.63 -5.20 -5.47
N ASN A 17 15.58 -5.19 -4.63
CA ASN A 17 14.88 -6.38 -4.14
C ASN A 17 13.50 -5.99 -3.58
N VAL A 18 12.77 -6.99 -3.08
CA VAL A 18 11.49 -6.82 -2.36
C VAL A 18 11.59 -7.39 -0.94
N ASP A 19 12.79 -7.37 -0.35
CA ASP A 19 13.07 -8.05 0.92
C ASP A 19 12.14 -7.56 2.02
N GLY A 20 11.59 -8.53 2.75
CA GLY A 20 10.63 -8.35 3.84
C GLY A 20 9.21 -7.99 3.41
N TRP A 21 8.98 -7.58 2.15
CA TRP A 21 7.63 -7.49 1.61
C TRP A 21 7.06 -8.87 1.35
N GLY A 22 5.83 -9.09 1.77
CA GLY A 22 5.19 -10.38 1.66
C GLY A 22 3.85 -10.38 2.36
N GLY A 23 3.24 -11.55 2.48
CA GLY A 23 1.90 -11.62 3.03
C GLY A 23 1.31 -13.02 3.01
N TRP A 24 0.01 -13.07 3.16
CA TRP A 24 -0.76 -14.31 3.16
C TRP A 24 -1.87 -14.20 2.10
N PRO A 25 -2.18 -15.28 1.35
CA PRO A 25 -1.84 -16.69 1.57
C PRO A 25 -0.44 -17.11 1.09
N THR A 26 -0.03 -18.31 1.51
CA THR A 26 1.31 -18.87 1.21
C THR A 26 1.51 -19.25 -0.25
N ASN A 27 0.45 -19.36 -1.05
CA ASN A 27 0.53 -19.55 -2.49
C ASN A 27 0.65 -18.23 -3.28
N ALA A 28 0.50 -17.08 -2.61
CA ALA A 28 0.77 -15.78 -3.20
C ALA A 28 2.26 -15.45 -3.14
N THR A 29 2.70 -14.56 -4.03
CA THR A 29 4.12 -14.19 -4.14
C THR A 29 4.29 -12.69 -4.27
N ALA A 30 5.26 -12.14 -3.53
CA ALA A 30 5.90 -10.85 -3.80
C ALA A 30 7.27 -11.13 -4.43
N THR A 31 7.53 -10.59 -5.60
CA THR A 31 8.77 -10.82 -6.36
C THR A 31 9.29 -9.52 -6.95
N HIS A 32 10.60 -9.37 -7.09
CA HIS A 32 11.18 -8.21 -7.75
C HIS A 32 11.05 -8.30 -9.28
N ASN A 33 10.80 -7.17 -9.93
CA ASN A 33 10.66 -7.06 -11.38
C ASN A 33 11.28 -5.74 -11.89
N THR A 34 11.84 -5.73 -13.10
CA THR A 34 12.54 -4.56 -13.67
C THR A 34 11.97 -4.11 -15.02
N ASN A 35 10.77 -4.56 -15.39
CA ASN A 35 10.24 -4.39 -16.75
C ASN A 35 9.04 -3.43 -16.87
N TYR A 36 8.40 -3.01 -15.76
CA TYR A 36 7.09 -2.34 -15.81
C TYR A 36 7.03 -0.94 -15.22
N LEU A 37 7.74 -0.67 -14.13
CA LEU A 37 7.73 0.64 -13.48
C LEU A 37 9.13 1.25 -13.61
N ASP A 38 9.73 1.72 -12.52
CA ASP A 38 11.06 2.31 -12.57
C ASP A 38 12.14 1.21 -12.67
N ASN A 39 13.35 1.46 -12.17
CA ASN A 39 14.48 0.51 -12.28
C ASN A 39 14.38 -0.71 -11.34
N GLY A 40 13.21 -0.94 -10.74
CA GLY A 40 12.89 -2.07 -9.90
C GLY A 40 11.52 -1.86 -9.25
N CYS A 41 10.67 -2.88 -9.24
CA CYS A 41 9.34 -2.80 -8.64
C CYS A 41 8.92 -4.14 -8.03
N LEU A 42 7.92 -4.08 -7.16
CA LEU A 42 7.30 -5.28 -6.59
C LEU A 42 6.22 -5.80 -7.52
N ARG A 43 6.32 -7.07 -7.89
CA ARG A 43 5.25 -7.85 -8.54
C ARG A 43 4.51 -8.67 -7.50
N ALA A 44 3.26 -8.31 -7.25
CA ALA A 44 2.33 -9.06 -6.41
C ALA A 44 1.52 -10.02 -7.28
N ASN A 45 1.38 -11.27 -6.86
CA ASN A 45 0.63 -12.27 -7.63
C ASN A 45 -0.04 -13.32 -6.75
N LEU A 46 -1.36 -13.48 -6.86
CA LEU A 46 -2.14 -14.58 -6.31
C LEU A 46 -2.62 -15.50 -7.45
N PRO A 47 -1.91 -16.60 -7.76
CA PRO A 47 -2.17 -17.34 -8.99
C PRO A 47 -3.49 -18.12 -9.03
N ASN A 48 -4.10 -18.40 -7.87
CA ASN A 48 -5.37 -19.10 -7.73
C ASN A 48 -5.90 -18.99 -6.30
N ASN A 49 -7.15 -19.42 -6.09
CA ASN A 49 -7.82 -19.43 -4.79
C ASN A 49 -7.76 -20.77 -4.03
N SER A 50 -6.73 -21.59 -4.26
CA SER A 50 -6.64 -22.91 -3.60
C SER A 50 -6.44 -22.83 -2.08
N VAL A 51 -5.90 -21.71 -1.58
CA VAL A 51 -5.70 -21.44 -0.14
C VAL A 51 -6.67 -20.38 0.36
N TYR A 52 -6.76 -19.25 -0.35
CA TYR A 52 -7.68 -18.16 -0.05
C TYR A 52 -7.95 -17.33 -1.30
N ASP A 53 -9.03 -16.54 -1.29
CA ASP A 53 -9.48 -15.76 -2.44
C ASP A 53 -8.81 -14.38 -2.57
N THR A 54 -8.18 -13.88 -1.51
CA THR A 54 -7.44 -12.61 -1.53
C THR A 54 -6.00 -12.76 -1.07
N TYR A 55 -5.13 -11.84 -1.49
CA TYR A 55 -3.75 -11.74 -1.03
C TYR A 55 -3.55 -10.43 -0.28
N SER A 56 -3.24 -10.52 1.01
CA SER A 56 -2.87 -9.38 1.86
C SER A 56 -1.36 -9.20 1.86
N LEU A 57 -0.84 -8.45 0.91
CA LEU A 57 0.56 -8.00 0.85
C LEU A 57 0.79 -6.89 1.89
N ARG A 58 1.92 -6.94 2.60
CA ARG A 58 2.26 -6.00 3.66
C ARG A 58 3.71 -5.52 3.56
N SER A 59 3.95 -4.31 4.10
CA SER A 59 5.30 -3.78 4.29
C SER A 59 6.09 -4.60 5.32
N PRO A 60 7.44 -4.56 5.26
CA PRO A 60 8.31 -5.35 6.13
C PRO A 60 8.23 -4.97 7.61
N ASP A 61 8.21 -3.67 7.88
CA ASP A 61 8.26 -3.11 9.23
C ASP A 61 6.97 -2.38 9.56
N ASP A 62 6.63 -2.38 10.85
CA ASP A 62 5.61 -1.54 11.42
C ASP A 62 6.17 -0.15 11.79
N PHE A 63 5.28 0.84 11.77
CA PHE A 63 5.61 2.21 12.16
C PHE A 63 4.48 2.83 13.00
N PRO A 64 4.82 3.78 13.89
CA PRO A 64 3.83 4.39 14.76
C PRO A 64 2.92 5.35 13.98
N ILE A 65 1.62 5.16 14.15
CA ILE A 65 0.59 6.13 13.76
C ILE A 65 -0.01 6.81 14.99
N GLN A 66 -0.54 8.01 14.82
CA GLN A 66 -1.03 8.85 15.92
C GLN A 66 -2.44 9.33 15.64
N ASN A 67 -3.32 9.15 16.62
CA ASN A 67 -4.71 9.63 16.55
C ASN A 67 -4.75 11.14 16.25
N GLY A 68 -5.61 11.54 15.33
CA GLY A 68 -5.78 12.91 14.87
C GLY A 68 -4.68 13.44 13.95
N SER A 69 -3.60 12.69 13.72
CA SER A 69 -2.56 13.08 12.77
C SER A 69 -2.97 12.75 11.33
N TRP A 70 -2.57 13.63 10.41
CA TRP A 70 -2.75 13.44 8.98
C TRP A 70 -1.55 12.75 8.35
N TYR A 71 -1.84 11.88 7.40
CA TYR A 71 -0.86 11.11 6.65
C TYR A 71 -1.12 11.24 5.16
N ARG A 72 -0.04 11.27 4.38
CA ARG A 72 -0.05 11.11 2.92
C ARG A 72 0.48 9.73 2.60
N MET A 73 -0.26 8.98 1.80
CA MET A 73 0.24 7.76 1.16
C MET A 73 0.43 8.01 -0.33
N ARG A 74 1.56 7.58 -0.88
CA ARG A 74 1.87 7.59 -2.32
C ARG A 74 2.37 6.23 -2.77
N PHE A 75 2.10 5.89 -4.02
CA PHE A 75 2.67 4.74 -4.70
C PHE A 75 2.32 4.76 -6.20
N SER A 76 3.10 4.04 -6.99
CA SER A 76 2.88 3.81 -8.41
C SER A 76 2.28 2.42 -8.63
N LEU A 77 1.30 2.31 -9.54
CA LEU A 77 0.65 1.05 -9.94
C LEU A 77 0.73 0.83 -11.44
N HIS A 78 0.84 -0.44 -11.83
CA HIS A 78 0.68 -0.93 -13.20
C HIS A 78 0.21 -2.39 -13.17
N SER A 79 -0.48 -2.88 -14.20
CA SER A 79 -0.73 -4.31 -14.44
C SER A 79 -0.95 -4.56 -15.93
N ASN A 80 -0.90 -5.79 -16.41
CA ASN A 80 -1.30 -6.07 -17.81
C ASN A 80 -2.82 -6.23 -17.95
N ASP A 81 -3.53 -6.36 -16.83
CA ASP A 81 -4.99 -6.53 -16.76
C ASP A 81 -5.62 -5.40 -15.95
N HIS A 82 -6.93 -5.24 -16.09
CA HIS A 82 -7.72 -4.32 -15.28
C HIS A 82 -8.17 -4.99 -13.98
N GLY A 83 -8.17 -4.22 -12.90
CA GLY A 83 -8.68 -4.68 -11.62
C GLY A 83 -8.56 -3.62 -10.54
N PHE A 84 -8.73 -4.05 -9.30
CA PHE A 84 -8.67 -3.21 -8.12
C PHE A 84 -7.75 -3.80 -7.06
N VAL A 85 -7.06 -2.91 -6.37
CA VAL A 85 -6.33 -3.22 -5.13
C VAL A 85 -6.87 -2.34 -4.02
N LEU A 86 -7.15 -2.93 -2.87
CA LEU A 86 -7.48 -2.21 -1.66
C LEU A 86 -6.17 -1.80 -0.99
N ALA A 87 -5.86 -0.51 -0.97
CA ALA A 87 -4.60 0.03 -0.45
C ALA A 87 -4.86 0.83 0.83
N GLY A 88 -4.04 0.63 1.85
CA GLY A 88 -4.28 1.26 3.15
C GLY A 88 -3.24 0.94 4.21
N LEU A 89 -3.60 1.23 5.46
CA LEU A 89 -2.81 0.91 6.65
C LEU A 89 -3.59 -0.05 7.57
N LYS A 90 -2.94 -1.13 7.99
CA LYS A 90 -3.45 -2.06 9.00
C LYS A 90 -2.83 -1.76 10.36
N GLY A 91 -3.65 -1.46 11.36
CA GLY A 91 -3.19 -1.34 12.74
C GLY A 91 -2.91 -2.71 13.35
N LEU A 92 -1.80 -2.86 14.08
CA LEU A 92 -1.43 -4.12 14.72
C LEU A 92 -2.39 -4.52 15.83
N SER A 93 -2.99 -3.55 16.54
CA SER A 93 -4.04 -3.82 17.53
C SER A 93 -5.32 -4.41 16.89
N GLN A 94 -5.52 -4.17 15.60
CA GLN A 94 -6.67 -4.62 14.80
C GLN A 94 -6.30 -5.73 13.82
N PHE A 95 -5.09 -6.29 13.88
CA PHE A 95 -4.52 -7.14 12.83
C PHE A 95 -5.37 -8.37 12.48
N MET A 96 -6.03 -8.95 13.48
CA MET A 96 -6.91 -10.12 13.33
C MET A 96 -8.36 -9.76 13.00
N GLY A 97 -8.71 -8.47 13.09
CA GLY A 97 -10.05 -7.95 12.83
C GLY A 97 -10.21 -7.44 11.39
N PRO A 98 -11.44 -7.13 10.98
CA PRO A 98 -11.72 -6.54 9.68
C PRO A 98 -11.32 -5.07 9.58
N GLU A 99 -11.11 -4.39 10.72
CA GLU A 99 -10.90 -2.95 10.77
C GLU A 99 -9.52 -2.56 10.23
N GLU A 100 -9.49 -1.50 9.43
CA GLU A 100 -8.29 -0.85 8.93
C GLU A 100 -8.16 0.54 9.56
N VAL A 101 -6.94 1.07 9.63
CA VAL A 101 -6.71 2.46 10.01
C VAL A 101 -7.32 3.38 8.95
N TYR A 102 -7.09 2.98 7.69
CA TYR A 102 -7.62 3.60 6.50
C TYR A 102 -7.46 2.62 5.34
N GLU A 103 -8.42 2.59 4.43
CA GLU A 103 -8.32 1.86 3.18
C GLU A 103 -9.03 2.60 2.05
N ARG A 104 -8.55 2.38 0.83
CA ARG A 104 -9.18 2.89 -0.39
C ARG A 104 -9.04 1.85 -1.50
N MET A 105 -10.13 1.63 -2.22
CA MET A 105 -10.12 0.81 -3.42
C MET A 105 -9.53 1.60 -4.59
N ILE A 106 -8.46 1.07 -5.20
CA ILE A 106 -7.68 1.75 -6.23
C ILE A 106 -7.68 0.91 -7.50
N PRO A 107 -8.14 1.46 -8.64
CA PRO A 107 -8.08 0.77 -9.91
C PRO A 107 -6.64 0.71 -10.46
N PHE A 108 -6.25 -0.43 -11.01
CA PHE A 108 -5.04 -0.59 -11.82
C PHE A 108 -5.39 -1.02 -13.26
N SER A 109 -4.44 -0.76 -14.17
CA SER A 109 -4.55 -1.04 -15.61
C SER A 109 -3.16 -1.20 -16.24
N ASP A 110 -3.12 -1.39 -17.55
CA ASP A 110 -1.93 -1.33 -18.44
C ASP A 110 -1.31 0.05 -18.61
N GLU A 111 -1.81 1.02 -17.84
CA GLU A 111 -1.24 2.35 -17.74
C GLU A 111 -0.66 2.53 -16.35
N ARG A 112 0.55 3.11 -16.29
CA ARG A 112 1.14 3.53 -15.03
C ARG A 112 0.26 4.59 -14.38
N ARG A 113 -0.05 4.41 -13.10
CA ARG A 113 -0.82 5.36 -12.29
C ARG A 113 -0.02 5.78 -11.07
N GLU A 114 0.08 7.07 -10.85
CA GLU A 114 0.56 7.64 -9.59
C GLU A 114 -0.63 7.89 -8.67
N ILE A 115 -0.60 7.25 -7.52
CA ILE A 115 -1.68 7.33 -6.53
C ILE A 115 -1.20 8.18 -5.39
N GLU A 116 -2.02 9.15 -5.00
CA GLU A 116 -1.84 9.95 -3.80
C GLU A 116 -3.17 10.10 -3.10
N PHE A 117 -3.18 9.89 -1.79
CA PHE A 117 -4.31 10.27 -0.95
C PHE A 117 -3.86 10.64 0.46
N TYR A 118 -4.75 11.36 1.13
CA TYR A 118 -4.57 11.85 2.48
C TYR A 118 -5.64 11.25 3.38
N PHE A 119 -5.26 10.91 4.60
CA PHE A 119 -6.18 10.42 5.61
C PHE A 119 -5.74 10.88 6.99
N GLN A 120 -6.72 11.10 7.86
CA GLN A 120 -6.48 11.32 9.28
C GLN A 120 -6.62 10.00 10.02
N SER A 121 -5.62 9.62 10.83
CA SER A 121 -5.75 8.42 11.65
C SER A 121 -6.72 8.66 12.80
N GLY A 122 -7.68 7.75 12.98
CA GLY A 122 -8.58 7.72 14.14
C GLY A 122 -8.00 6.99 15.36
N LEU A 123 -6.77 6.45 15.27
CA LEU A 123 -6.13 5.67 16.32
C LEU A 123 -4.63 5.96 16.46
N SER A 124 -4.10 5.70 17.65
CA SER A 124 -2.66 5.60 17.90
C SER A 124 -2.29 4.13 18.03
N ASP A 125 -1.41 3.64 17.16
CA ASP A 125 -1.03 2.22 17.06
C ASP A 125 0.32 2.07 16.35
N GLN A 126 0.85 0.86 16.32
CA GLN A 126 1.77 0.46 15.26
C GLN A 126 0.96 0.01 14.04
N ALA A 127 1.41 0.36 12.84
CA ALA A 127 0.73 0.00 11.62
C ALA A 127 1.69 -0.46 10.53
N VAL A 128 1.18 -1.26 9.61
CA VAL A 128 1.86 -1.66 8.37
C VAL A 128 1.07 -1.15 7.17
N VAL A 129 1.75 -0.90 6.05
CA VAL A 129 1.06 -0.74 4.78
C VAL A 129 0.47 -2.08 4.37
N GLN A 130 -0.76 -2.07 3.85
CA GLN A 130 -1.42 -3.26 3.34
C GLN A 130 -2.03 -2.99 1.95
N PHE A 131 -1.82 -3.96 1.06
CA PHE A 131 -2.46 -4.04 -0.24
C PHE A 131 -3.20 -5.37 -0.35
N VAL A 132 -4.48 -5.34 -0.71
CA VAL A 132 -5.32 -6.54 -0.88
C VAL A 132 -5.88 -6.63 -2.28
N ASN A 133 -5.57 -7.72 -2.99
CA ASN A 133 -6.17 -8.03 -4.30
C ASN A 133 -6.85 -9.41 -4.30
N ASN A 134 -7.79 -9.61 -5.22
CA ASN A 134 -8.52 -10.87 -5.37
C ASN A 134 -7.82 -11.77 -6.41
N TRP A 135 -7.98 -13.09 -6.30
CA TRP A 135 -7.45 -14.06 -7.27
C TRP A 135 -8.01 -13.88 -8.69
N THR A 136 -9.16 -13.24 -8.86
CA THR A 136 -9.70 -12.88 -10.20
C THR A 136 -9.00 -11.68 -10.82
N GLU A 137 -8.30 -10.90 -10.01
CA GLU A 137 -7.50 -9.72 -10.39
C GLU A 137 -6.09 -9.92 -9.80
N PRO A 138 -5.40 -11.00 -10.22
CA PRO A 138 -4.41 -11.67 -9.39
C PRO A 138 -3.09 -10.91 -9.29
N LEU A 139 -2.82 -10.02 -10.24
CA LEU A 139 -1.48 -9.51 -10.51
C LEU A 139 -1.49 -7.99 -10.66
N TYR A 140 -0.58 -7.35 -9.95
CA TYR A 140 -0.21 -5.95 -10.17
C TYR A 140 1.25 -5.72 -9.82
N TYR A 141 1.78 -4.61 -10.31
CA TYR A 141 3.11 -4.09 -10.02
C TYR A 141 2.98 -2.83 -9.17
N LEU A 142 3.83 -2.70 -8.17
CA LEU A 142 3.84 -1.64 -7.18
C LEU A 142 5.24 -1.05 -7.08
N ASP A 143 5.32 0.28 -6.99
CA ASP A 143 6.58 1.00 -6.82
C ASP A 143 6.37 2.30 -6.02
N ASN A 144 7.46 2.94 -5.61
CA ASN A 144 7.49 4.23 -4.92
C ASN A 144 6.51 4.33 -3.73
N VAL A 145 6.44 3.29 -2.90
CA VAL A 145 5.52 3.26 -1.76
C VAL A 145 6.04 4.16 -0.65
N GLU A 146 5.28 5.21 -0.35
CA GLU A 146 5.61 6.18 0.66
C GLU A 146 4.45 6.44 1.62
N VAL A 147 4.78 6.60 2.89
CA VAL A 147 3.86 7.13 3.89
C VAL A 147 4.58 8.20 4.69
N HIS A 148 4.00 9.40 4.75
CA HIS A 148 4.53 10.52 5.53
C HIS A 148 3.44 11.07 6.43
N ARG A 149 3.80 11.44 7.66
CA ARG A 149 2.92 12.33 8.45
C ARG A 149 3.02 13.73 7.86
N VAL A 150 1.92 14.44 7.73
CA VAL A 150 1.86 15.75 7.07
C VAL A 150 1.01 16.75 7.86
N THR A 151 1.22 18.04 7.58
CA THR A 151 0.25 19.10 7.89
C THR A 151 -0.73 19.25 6.73
N VAL A 152 -2.03 19.29 7.04
CA VAL A 152 -3.06 19.73 6.09
C VAL A 152 -3.44 21.17 6.40
N GLU A 153 -3.63 21.97 5.36
CA GLU A 153 -4.23 23.30 5.47
C GLU A 153 -5.68 23.16 5.03
N ASP A 154 -6.59 23.64 5.87
CA ASP A 154 -8.00 23.75 5.50
C ASP A 154 -8.12 24.80 4.40
N LEU A 155 -8.55 24.40 3.21
CA LEU A 155 -8.98 25.34 2.18
C LEU A 155 -10.38 25.81 2.57
N ASP A 156 -10.51 26.99 3.18
CA ASP A 156 -11.81 27.63 3.33
C ASP A 156 -12.31 27.99 1.91
N PRO A 157 -13.42 27.40 1.43
CA PRO A 157 -13.95 27.72 0.11
C PRO A 157 -14.53 29.15 0.02
N ASN A 158 -14.54 29.91 1.13
CA ASN A 158 -15.01 31.28 1.20
C ASN A 158 -13.90 32.33 1.48
N GLU A 159 -12.62 31.92 1.51
CA GLU A 159 -11.47 32.85 1.46
C GLU A 159 -11.02 33.15 0.03
#